data_AF-A0A9E0BIU4-F1
#
_entry.id   AF-A0A9E0BIU4-F1
#
_cell.length_a   1.000
_cell.length_b   1.000
_cell.length_c   1.000
_cell.angle_alpha   90.00
_cell.angle_beta   90.00
_cell.angle_gamma   90.00
#
_symmetry.space_group_name_H-M   'P 1'
#
loop_
_entity.id
_entity.type
_entity.pdbx_description
1 polymer ?
#
loop_
_entity_poly.entity_id
_entity_poly.type
_entity_poly.pdbx_seq_one_letter_code
_entity_poly.pdbx_strand_id
1 'polypeptide(L)' 'MISPMAARQIVEAQMDFGRLFKVDREEAIDNLDRAFEAKLEAFHSLYDVSKAIFPYFEHGESAALIALRNAIHHRDHGYG' A
#
# COMPACT_ATOMS: atom_id res chain seq x y z
N MET A 1 5.01 9.27 10.69
CA MET A 1 3.96 10.18 10.15
C MET A 1 3.37 9.48 8.93
N ILE A 2 2.07 9.17 8.90
CA ILE A 2 1.45 8.62 7.69
C ILE A 2 1.49 9.72 6.63
N SER A 3 2.13 9.46 5.48
CA SER A 3 2.26 10.45 4.42
C SER A 3 0.87 10.86 3.90
N PRO A 4 0.48 12.15 3.96
CA PRO A 4 -0.79 12.63 3.40
C PRO A 4 -0.96 12.26 1.91
N MET A 5 0.17 12.12 1.20
CA MET A 5 0.22 11.72 -0.20
C MET A 5 -0.34 10.33 -0.45
N ALA A 6 -0.03 9.34 0.40
CA ALA A 6 -0.54 7.98 0.24
C ALA A 6 -2.05 7.90 0.51
N ALA A 7 -2.57 8.71 1.44
CA ALA A 7 -4.00 8.84 1.69
C ALA A 7 -4.75 9.48 0.52
N ARG A 8 -4.17 10.52 -0.07
CA ARG A 8 -4.73 11.17 -1.24
C ARG A 8 -4.77 10.24 -2.45
N GLN A 9 -3.66 9.57 -2.76
CA GLN A 9 -3.55 8.72 -3.95
C GLN A 9 -4.58 7.58 -3.96
N ILE A 10 -4.83 6.93 -2.83
CA ILE A 10 -5.81 5.84 -2.80
C ILE A 10 -7.25 6.33 -2.97
N VAL A 11 -7.57 7.51 -2.44
CA VAL A 11 -8.90 8.12 -2.62
C VAL A 11 -9.07 8.54 -4.08
N GLU A 12 -8.08 9.19 -4.68
CA GLU A 12 -8.11 9.59 -6.08
C GLU A 12 -8.26 8.36 -7.01
N ALA A 13 -7.46 7.31 -6.80
CA ALA A 13 -7.55 6.08 -7.57
C ALA A 13 -8.94 5.41 -7.42
N GLN A 14 -9.50 5.36 -6.20
CA GLN A 14 -10.82 4.78 -5.97
C GLN A 14 -11.95 5.58 -6.63
N MET A 15 -11.90 6.92 -6.55
CA MET A 15 -12.93 7.77 -7.15
C MET A 15 -12.91 7.68 -8.68
N ASP A 16 -11.73 7.52 -9.28
CA ASP A 16 -11.58 7.52 -10.74
C ASP A 16 -11.65 6.11 -11.37
N PHE A 17 -11.51 5.04 -10.56
CA PHE A 17 -11.46 3.66 -11.03
C PHE A 17 -12.61 3.29 -11.97
N GLY A 18 -13.85 3.58 -11.57
CA GLY A 18 -15.03 3.19 -12.37
C GLY A 18 -15.13 3.90 -13.72
N ARG A 19 -14.52 5.09 -13.85
CA ARG A 19 -14.44 5.82 -15.12
C ARG A 19 -13.31 5.25 -15.97
N LEU A 20 -12.11 5.14 -15.40
CA LEU A 20 -10.93 4.63 -16.11
C LEU A 20 -11.14 3.20 -16.58
N PHE A 21 -11.65 2.30 -15.72
CA PHE A 21 -11.83 0.88 -16.05
C PHE A 21 -12.74 0.62 -17.28
N LYS A 22 -13.62 1.57 -17.63
CA LYS A 22 -14.48 1.46 -18.81
C LYS A 22 -13.77 1.81 -20.12
N VAL A 23 -12.71 2.61 -20.03
CA VAL A 23 -11.98 3.16 -21.17
C VAL A 23 -10.60 2.52 -21.29
N ASP A 24 -9.90 2.38 -20.17
CA ASP A 24 -8.59 1.77 -20.03
C ASP A 24 -8.54 0.96 -18.72
N ARG A 25 -8.60 -0.38 -18.85
CA ARG A 25 -8.61 -1.29 -17.70
C ARG A 25 -7.24 -1.43 -17.06
N GLU A 26 -6.20 -1.39 -17.88
CA GLU A 26 -4.82 -1.62 -17.43
C GLU A 26 -4.38 -0.44 -16.58
N GLU A 27 -4.58 0.79 -17.06
CA GLU A 27 -4.28 2.00 -16.29
C GLU A 27 -5.12 2.08 -14.99
N ALA A 28 -6.39 1.66 -15.03
CA ALA A 28 -7.24 1.67 -13.84
C ALA A 28 -6.73 0.72 -12.75
N ILE A 29 -6.28 -0.48 -13.13
CA ILE A 29 -5.74 -1.48 -12.20
C ILE A 29 -4.37 -1.02 -11.70
N ASP A 30 -3.49 -0.58 -12.59
CA ASP A 30 -2.14 -0.10 -12.22
C ASP A 30 -2.20 1.07 -11.24
N ASN A 31 -3.12 2.02 -11.45
CA ASN A 31 -3.29 3.15 -10.53
C ASN A 31 -3.78 2.70 -9.15
N LEU A 32 -4.67 1.71 -9.09
CA LEU A 32 -5.14 1.15 -7.82
C LEU A 32 -4.04 0.38 -7.09
N ASP A 33 -3.27 -0.43 -7.82
CA ASP A 33 -2.15 -1.21 -7.29
C ASP A 33 -1.05 -0.29 -6.74
N ARG A 34 -0.63 0.72 -7.50
CA ARG A 34 0.35 1.73 -7.03
C ARG A 34 -0.13 2.48 -5.80
N ALA A 35 -1.41 2.84 -5.75
CA ALA A 35 -1.96 3.53 -4.59
C ALA A 35 -2.00 2.63 -3.35
N PHE A 36 -2.25 1.33 -3.53
CA PHE A 36 -2.20 0.33 -2.46
C PHE A 36 -0.78 0.09 -1.95
N GLU A 37 0.21 -0.03 -2.85
CA GLU A 37 1.63 -0.12 -2.51
C GLU A 37 2.11 1.11 -1.73
N ALA A 38 1.76 2.31 -2.18
CA ALA A 38 2.10 3.55 -1.48
C ALA A 38 1.53 3.59 -0.05
N LYS A 39 0.36 2.98 0.19
CA LYS A 39 -0.22 2.83 1.52
C LYS A 39 0.55 1.85 2.40
N LEU A 40 0.96 0.72 1.84
CA LEU A 40 1.77 -0.28 2.55
C LEU A 40 3.16 0.27 2.91
N GLU A 41 3.79 1.02 2.00
CA GLU A 41 5.07 1.70 2.27
C GLU A 41 4.94 2.78 3.35
N ALA A 42 3.85 3.57 3.34
CA ALA A 42 3.57 4.53 4.40
C ALA A 42 3.35 3.85 5.76
N PHE A 43 2.70 2.67 5.77
CA PHE A 43 2.53 1.87 6.99
C PHE A 43 3.87 1.29 7.48
N HIS A 44 4.70 0.77 6.58
CA HIS A 44 6.04 0.27 6.93
C HIS A 44 6.94 1.39 7.49
N SER A 45 6.87 2.59 6.91
CA SER A 45 7.56 3.78 7.42
C SER A 45 7.11 4.16 8.83
N LEU A 46 5.82 3.97 9.15
CA LEU A 46 5.32 4.14 10.51
C LEU A 46 5.89 3.07 11.44
N TYR A 47 5.81 1.80 11.05
CA TYR A 47 6.37 0.68 11.80
C TYR A 47 7.84 0.91 12.17
N ASP A 48 8.67 1.33 11.22
CA ASP A 48 10.11 1.50 11.46
C ASP A 48 10.43 2.50 12.57
N VAL A 49 9.63 3.56 12.71
CA VAL A 49 9.86 4.59 13.72
C VAL A 49 9.15 4.32 15.06
N SER A 50 8.15 3.44 15.09
CA SER A 50 7.32 3.19 16.27
C SER A 50 7.41 1.76 16.84
N LYS A 51 8.11 0.83 16.18
CA LYS A 51 8.24 -0.57 16.64
C LYS A 51 8.81 -0.75 18.05
N ALA A 52 9.49 0.25 18.59
CA ALA A 52 9.99 0.24 19.97
C ALA A 52 8.90 0.48 21.02
N ILE A 53 7.74 1.05 20.62
CA ILE A 53 6.66 1.47 21.53
C ILE A 53 5.31 0.82 21.24
N PHE A 54 5.19 0.05 20.14
CA PHE A 54 3.99 -0.69 19.79
C PHE A 54 4.36 -2.10 19.28
N PRO A 55 3.80 -3.18 19.86
CA PRO A 55 4.14 -4.55 19.48
C PRO A 55 3.37 -4.99 18.22
N TYR A 56 3.79 -4.51 17.04
CA TYR A 56 3.10 -4.75 15.76
C TYR A 56 2.81 -6.23 15.44
N PHE A 57 3.63 -7.16 15.90
CA PHE A 57 3.45 -8.60 15.63
C PHE A 57 2.50 -9.30 16.61
N GLU A 58 2.09 -8.64 17.70
CA GLU A 58 1.10 -9.18 18.65
C GLU A 58 -0.34 -8.86 18.22
N HIS A 59 -0.52 -7.98 17.23
CA HIS A 59 -1.82 -7.64 16.68
C HIS A 59 -1.94 -8.18 15.25
N GLY A 60 -2.94 -9.03 15.01
CA GLY A 60 -3.08 -9.75 13.74
C GLY A 60 -3.20 -8.83 12.52
N GLU A 61 -3.89 -7.70 12.66
CA GLU A 61 -4.10 -6.72 11.58
C GLU A 61 -2.77 -6.09 11.13
N SER A 62 -1.96 -5.61 12.08
CA SER A 62 -0.66 -5.02 11.76
C SER A 62 0.34 -6.07 11.29
N ALA A 63 0.34 -7.26 11.87
CA ALA A 63 1.17 -8.36 11.41
C ALA A 63 0.85 -8.74 9.95
N ALA A 64 -0.44 -8.79 9.60
CA ALA A 64 -0.89 -9.06 8.24
C ALA A 64 -0.45 -7.96 7.25
N LEU A 65 -0.57 -6.68 7.63
CA LEU A 65 -0.12 -5.56 6.78
C LEU A 65 1.40 -5.57 6.54
N ILE A 66 2.20 -5.89 7.55
CA ILE A 66 3.66 -6.04 7.39
C ILE A 66 3.99 -7.22 6.47
N ALA A 67 3.34 -8.37 6.69
CA ALA A 67 3.56 -9.56 5.87
C ALA A 67 3.17 -9.34 4.41
N LEU A 68 2.03 -8.68 4.17
CA LEU A 68 1.55 -8.34 2.83
C LEU A 68 2.51 -7.41 2.09
N ARG A 69 2.97 -6.34 2.75
CA ARG A 69 3.99 -5.43 2.20
C ARG A 69 5.25 -6.20 1.81
N ASN A 70 5.75 -7.06 2.70
CA ASN A 70 6.97 -7.83 2.42
C ASN A 70 6.79 -8.79 1.24
N ALA A 71 5.63 -9.44 1.11
CA ALA A 71 5.34 -10.32 0.00
C ALA A 71 5.31 -9.57 -1.35
N ILE A 72 4.68 -8.40 -1.41
CA ILE A 72 4.63 -7.57 -2.62
C ILE A 72 6.03 -7.06 -2.96
N HIS A 73 6.78 -6.57 -1.97
CA HIS A 73 8.14 -6.11 -2.21
C HIS A 73 9.06 -7.21 -2.75
N HIS A 74 8.93 -8.45 -2.25
CA HIS A 74 9.69 -9.59 -2.75
C HIS A 74 9.27 -10.04 -4.16
N ARG A 75 8.00 -9.85 -4.56
CA ARG A 75 7.55 -10.11 -5.93
C ARG A 75 8.28 -9.20 -6.93
N ASP A 76 8.42 -7.92 -6.61
CA ASP A 76 9.01 -6.93 -7.51
C ASP A 76 10.55 -7.08 -7.61
N HIS A 77 11.19 -7.63 -6.57
CA HIS A 77 12.62 -7.99 -6.57
C HIS A 77 12.93 -9.35 -7.24
N GLY A 78 11.92 -10.12 -7.65
CA GLY A 78 12.08 -11.43 -8.29
C GLY A 78 12.28 -11.41 -9.81
N TYR A 79 12.22 -10.22 -10.43
CA TYR A 79 12.40 -10.00 -11.87
C TYR A 79 13.64 -9.13 -12.19
N GLY A 80 14.71 -9.26 -11.39
CA GLY A 80 16.03 -8.66 -11.64
C GLY A 80 16.96 -9.57 -12.43
#